data_AF-A0A9Q3Q4A1-F1
#
_entry.id   AF-A0A9Q3Q4A1-F1
#
_cell.length_a   1.000
_cell.length_b   1.000
_cell.length_c   1.000
_cell.angle_alpha   90.00
_cell.angle_beta   90.00
_cell.angle_gamma   90.00
#
_symmetry.space_group_name_H-M   'P 1'
#
loop_
_entity.id
_entity.type
_entity.pdbx_description
1 polymer ?
#
loop_
_entity_poly.entity_id
_entity_poly.type
_entity_poly.pdbx_seq_one_letter_code
_entity_poly.pdbx_strand_id
1 'polypeptide(L)'
;VIRNSHAHVHAAIMSLQTKNRLCLTGTPLNNSLNDYMSLFGFISCNQPLGAQPWDGILQKHLEIGDLKPFHMVTRHLMLRRLKTVVLPSLPLICEEEVCRPLPPTIRLYYDRIFMENFSEYLYTDEAKEEKKKSERRNLLVSIQQLRRLCNHPILAETTSSREEVDYSNFSEVQSMSSQCENEPNYLIKKITTSQCLESWKILELMNLLKKEVIEVPEAKCVIYSQWTQFLDLIGIVLVHKGLSFSQIDGKTSSKNQQKALSQFSSQSDCKILLASLIAAGTGLNITCAQIVFIM
;
A
#
# COMPACT_ATOMS: atom_id res chain seq x y z
N VAL A 1 -2.88 0.17 -15.10
CA VAL A 1 -3.01 1.24 -16.12
C VAL A 1 -4.18 1.00 -17.07
N ILE A 2 -4.22 -0.10 -17.82
CA ILE A 2 -5.31 -0.38 -18.79
C ILE A 2 -6.55 -1.05 -18.19
N ARG A 3 -6.59 -1.39 -16.90
CA ARG A 3 -7.67 -2.19 -16.30
C ARG A 3 -9.01 -1.46 -16.17
N ASN A 4 -8.97 -0.14 -16.04
CA ASN A 4 -10.17 0.70 -15.99
C ASN A 4 -10.51 1.17 -17.41
N SER A 5 -11.58 0.64 -17.99
CA SER A 5 -12.09 1.01 -19.32
C SER A 5 -12.48 2.48 -19.43
N HIS A 6 -12.86 3.11 -18.33
CA HIS A 6 -13.23 4.52 -18.30
C HIS A 6 -12.03 5.47 -18.15
N ALA A 7 -10.82 4.96 -17.93
CA ALA A 7 -9.65 5.81 -17.79
C ALA A 7 -9.19 6.39 -19.14
N HIS A 8 -8.83 7.68 -19.18
CA HIS A 8 -8.28 8.31 -20.39
C HIS A 8 -7.06 7.57 -20.94
N VAL A 9 -6.21 7.04 -20.05
CA VAL A 9 -5.03 6.25 -20.45
C VAL A 9 -5.42 4.96 -21.15
N HIS A 10 -6.52 4.31 -20.76
CA HIS A 10 -7.03 3.14 -21.46
C HIS A 10 -7.45 3.53 -22.88
N ALA A 11 -8.24 4.60 -23.04
CA ALA A 11 -8.70 5.07 -24.35
C ALA A 11 -7.51 5.42 -25.27
N ALA A 12 -6.50 6.11 -24.74
CA ALA A 12 -5.28 6.46 -25.48
C ALA A 12 -4.45 5.23 -25.90
N ILE A 13 -4.36 4.20 -25.05
CA ILE A 13 -3.64 2.96 -25.41
C ILE A 13 -4.42 2.15 -26.44
N MET A 14 -5.76 2.12 -26.36
CA MET A 14 -6.59 1.39 -27.31
C MET A 14 -6.56 1.98 -28.72
N SER A 15 -6.39 3.30 -28.86
CA SER A 15 -6.32 3.97 -30.17
C SER A 15 -5.02 3.69 -30.94
N LEU A 16 -4.01 3.09 -30.30
CA LEU A 16 -2.73 2.76 -30.94
C LEU A 16 -2.91 1.65 -31.99
N GLN A 17 -2.70 2.00 -33.25
CA GLN A 17 -2.70 1.07 -34.37
C GLN A 17 -1.46 0.18 -34.32
N THR A 18 -1.65 -1.12 -34.03
CA THR A 18 -0.56 -2.08 -33.81
C THR A 18 -0.96 -3.44 -34.37
N LYS A 19 -0.01 -4.18 -34.94
CA LYS A 19 -0.25 -5.52 -35.47
C LYS A 19 -0.34 -6.59 -34.37
N ASN A 20 0.49 -6.43 -33.33
CA ASN A 20 0.62 -7.37 -32.22
C ASN A 20 0.52 -6.60 -30.91
N ARG A 21 -0.20 -7.16 -29.94
CA ARG A 21 -0.34 -6.60 -28.60
C ARG A 21 0.02 -7.63 -27.55
N LEU A 22 0.90 -7.26 -26.63
CA LEU A 22 1.33 -8.09 -25.51
C LEU A 22 0.99 -7.36 -24.21
N CYS A 23 0.37 -8.07 -23.26
CA CYS A 23 0.07 -7.56 -21.94
C CYS A 23 0.88 -8.29 -20.87
N LEU A 24 1.57 -7.53 -20.01
CA LEU A 24 2.31 -8.06 -18.87
C LEU A 24 1.65 -7.58 -17.57
N THR A 25 1.20 -8.52 -16.74
CA THR A 25 0.59 -8.22 -15.44
C THR A 25 0.84 -9.35 -14.46
N GLY A 26 1.32 -9.02 -13.26
CA GLY A 26 1.49 -10.01 -12.18
C GLY A 26 0.16 -10.44 -11.55
N THR A 27 -0.82 -9.53 -11.53
CA THR A 27 -2.13 -9.71 -10.87
C THR A 27 -3.27 -9.33 -11.83
N PRO A 28 -3.66 -10.23 -12.77
CA PRO A 28 -4.67 -9.91 -13.79
C PRO A 28 -6.06 -9.61 -13.20
N LEU A 29 -6.41 -10.22 -12.06
CA LEU A 29 -7.60 -9.90 -11.26
C LEU A 29 -7.20 -9.02 -10.08
N ASN A 30 -7.83 -7.86 -9.92
CA ASN A 30 -7.58 -6.98 -8.78
C ASN A 30 -8.85 -6.73 -7.98
N ASN A 31 -9.82 -6.05 -8.59
CA ASN A 31 -11.03 -5.61 -7.91
C ASN A 31 -12.30 -6.24 -8.49
N SER A 32 -12.32 -6.51 -9.80
CA SER A 32 -13.50 -7.06 -10.46
C SER A 32 -13.14 -7.83 -11.73
N LEU A 33 -14.09 -8.60 -12.24
CA LEU A 33 -13.96 -9.31 -13.52
C LEU A 33 -13.83 -8.34 -14.71
N ASN A 34 -14.23 -7.08 -14.55
CA ASN A 34 -14.04 -6.04 -15.58
C ASN A 34 -12.56 -5.74 -15.82
N ASP A 35 -11.68 -6.06 -14.86
CA ASP A 35 -10.22 -6.00 -15.07
C ASP A 35 -9.83 -6.93 -16.23
N TYR A 36 -10.35 -8.16 -16.27
CA TYR A 36 -10.10 -9.09 -17.38
C TYR A 36 -10.71 -8.62 -18.69
N MET A 37 -11.90 -8.02 -18.67
CA MET A 37 -12.53 -7.50 -19.89
C MET A 37 -11.65 -6.45 -20.56
N SER A 38 -11.12 -5.51 -19.77
CA SER A 38 -10.22 -4.48 -20.27
C SER A 38 -8.91 -5.06 -20.81
N LEU A 39 -8.37 -6.10 -20.17
CA LEU A 39 -7.14 -6.77 -20.61
C LEU A 39 -7.35 -7.60 -21.88
N PHE A 40 -8.43 -8.38 -21.98
CA PHE A 40 -8.75 -9.19 -23.15
C PHE A 40 -9.17 -8.32 -24.33
N GLY A 41 -9.92 -7.24 -24.09
CA GLY A 41 -10.22 -6.24 -25.11
C GLY A 41 -8.95 -5.60 -25.69
N PHE A 42 -7.91 -5.44 -24.86
CA PHE A 42 -6.63 -4.93 -25.33
C PHE A 42 -5.91 -5.93 -26.22
N ILE A 43 -5.86 -7.21 -25.84
CA ILE A 43 -5.16 -8.27 -26.58
C ILE A 43 -5.87 -8.60 -27.91
N SER A 44 -7.20 -8.68 -27.91
CA SER A 44 -8.00 -9.14 -29.05
C SER A 44 -8.32 -8.05 -30.09
N CYS A 45 -7.46 -7.05 -30.24
CA CYS A 45 -7.71 -5.91 -31.13
C CYS A 45 -7.59 -6.33 -32.61
N ASN A 46 -8.71 -6.81 -33.14
CA ASN A 46 -9.12 -6.95 -34.56
C ASN A 46 -10.48 -7.64 -34.69
N GLN A 47 -11.03 -8.18 -33.59
CA GLN A 47 -12.45 -8.43 -33.51
C GLN A 47 -13.06 -7.47 -32.49
N PRO A 48 -14.08 -6.68 -32.87
CA PRO A 48 -14.96 -6.11 -31.88
C PRO A 48 -15.71 -7.30 -31.27
N LEU A 49 -15.11 -7.93 -30.25
CA LEU A 49 -15.88 -8.53 -29.19
C LEU A 49 -16.70 -7.35 -28.65
N GLY A 50 -17.88 -7.12 -29.24
CA GLY A 50 -18.82 -6.15 -28.70
C GLY A 50 -18.99 -6.43 -27.22
N ALA A 51 -19.41 -5.46 -26.43
CA ALA A 51 -19.59 -5.59 -24.98
C ALA A 51 -20.60 -6.69 -24.54
N GLN A 52 -21.04 -7.58 -25.42
CA GLN A 52 -22.25 -8.39 -25.33
C GLN A 52 -22.03 -9.90 -25.05
N PRO A 53 -20.93 -10.60 -25.43
CA PRO A 53 -20.80 -12.03 -25.11
C PRO A 53 -20.42 -12.31 -23.66
N TRP A 54 -19.61 -11.44 -23.02
CA TRP A 54 -19.02 -11.74 -21.71
C TRP A 54 -20.03 -11.62 -20.56
N ASP A 55 -20.80 -10.53 -20.51
CA ASP A 55 -21.85 -10.31 -19.50
C ASP A 55 -22.99 -11.34 -19.65
N GLY A 56 -23.30 -11.75 -20.88
CA GLY A 56 -24.36 -12.72 -21.14
C GLY A 56 -23.96 -14.19 -20.91
N ILE A 57 -22.72 -14.56 -21.24
CA ILE A 57 -22.25 -15.95 -21.25
C ILE A 57 -21.44 -16.27 -20.01
N LEU A 58 -20.47 -15.45 -19.64
CA LEU A 58 -19.56 -15.80 -18.54
C LEU A 58 -20.11 -15.41 -17.17
N GLN A 59 -20.81 -14.28 -17.07
CA GLN A 59 -21.36 -13.83 -15.79
C GLN A 59 -22.32 -14.86 -15.18
N LYS A 60 -23.24 -15.43 -15.98
CA LYS A 60 -24.18 -16.46 -15.52
C LYS A 60 -23.50 -17.70 -14.97
N HIS A 61 -22.43 -18.15 -15.64
CA HIS A 61 -21.64 -19.30 -15.16
C HIS A 61 -20.87 -18.95 -13.89
N LEU A 62 -20.30 -17.75 -13.80
CA LEU A 62 -19.55 -17.28 -12.63
C LEU A 62 -20.46 -17.10 -11.40
N GLU A 63 -21.69 -16.65 -11.57
CA GLU A 63 -22.71 -16.52 -10.50
C GLU A 63 -23.08 -17.89 -9.89
N ILE A 64 -23.04 -18.95 -10.70
CA ILE A 64 -23.30 -20.33 -10.26
C ILE A 64 -21.99 -21.03 -9.83
N GLY A 65 -20.84 -20.35 -9.93
CA GLY A 65 -19.51 -20.87 -9.56
C GLY A 65 -18.86 -21.79 -10.61
N ASP A 66 -19.40 -21.87 -11.82
CA ASP A 66 -18.81 -22.65 -12.92
C ASP A 66 -17.69 -21.88 -13.61
N LEU A 67 -16.44 -22.25 -13.29
CA LEU A 67 -15.24 -21.62 -13.83
C LEU A 67 -14.78 -22.23 -15.17
N LYS A 68 -15.38 -23.34 -15.65
CA LYS A 68 -14.89 -24.03 -16.86
C LYS A 68 -14.87 -23.12 -18.10
N PRO A 69 -15.93 -22.36 -18.40
CA PRO A 69 -15.93 -21.47 -19.56
C PRO A 69 -14.88 -20.37 -19.43
N PHE A 70 -14.68 -19.84 -18.22
CA PHE A 70 -13.67 -18.84 -17.94
C PHE A 70 -12.24 -19.40 -18.12
N HIS A 71 -11.98 -20.61 -17.63
CA HIS A 71 -10.70 -21.30 -17.83
C HIS A 71 -10.42 -21.62 -19.30
N MET A 72 -11.45 -21.97 -20.07
CA MET A 72 -11.31 -22.20 -21.52
C MET A 72 -10.80 -20.94 -22.23
N VAL A 73 -11.36 -19.77 -21.94
CA VAL A 73 -10.91 -18.53 -22.58
C VAL A 73 -9.52 -18.12 -22.09
N THR A 74 -9.31 -18.13 -20.77
CA THR A 74 -8.03 -17.71 -20.18
C THR A 74 -6.87 -18.60 -20.60
N ARG A 75 -7.08 -19.91 -20.84
CA ARG A 75 -6.04 -20.84 -21.31
C ARG A 75 -5.44 -20.45 -22.67
N HIS A 76 -6.22 -19.82 -23.55
CA HIS A 76 -5.77 -19.45 -24.90
C HIS A 76 -5.19 -18.03 -24.97
N LEU A 77 -5.58 -17.14 -24.04
CA LEU A 77 -5.17 -15.74 -24.05
C LEU A 77 -4.12 -15.40 -22.98
N MET A 78 -3.95 -16.24 -21.96
CA MET A 78 -3.10 -15.96 -20.82
C MET A 78 -2.14 -17.13 -20.54
N LEU A 79 -0.85 -16.80 -20.44
CA LEU A 79 0.15 -17.68 -19.87
C LEU A 79 0.42 -17.25 -18.42
N ARG A 80 0.09 -18.10 -17.45
CA ARG A 80 0.36 -17.87 -16.02
C ARG A 80 1.14 -19.04 -15.43
N ARG A 81 2.24 -18.75 -14.74
CA ARG A 81 3.08 -19.73 -14.04
C ARG A 81 3.18 -19.35 -12.56
N LEU A 82 3.15 -20.35 -11.67
CA LEU A 82 3.29 -20.15 -10.22
C LEU A 82 4.76 -20.30 -9.82
N LYS A 83 5.18 -19.56 -8.78
CA LYS A 83 6.55 -19.65 -8.23
C LYS A 83 6.90 -21.07 -7.81
N THR A 84 5.96 -21.81 -7.23
CA THR A 84 6.13 -23.21 -6.81
C THR A 84 6.48 -24.15 -7.96
N VAL A 85 6.01 -23.87 -9.18
CA VAL A 85 6.28 -24.68 -10.37
C VAL A 85 7.62 -24.30 -11.00
N VAL A 86 7.99 -23.02 -10.97
CA VAL A 86 9.16 -22.50 -11.69
C VAL A 86 10.43 -22.46 -10.82
N LEU A 87 10.28 -22.30 -9.50
CA LEU A 87 11.38 -22.12 -8.55
C LEU A 87 11.10 -22.94 -7.27
N PRO A 88 11.23 -24.27 -7.32
CA PRO A 88 10.94 -25.14 -6.17
C PRO A 88 11.96 -24.99 -5.03
N SER A 89 13.13 -24.42 -5.30
CA SER A 89 14.18 -24.16 -4.30
C SER A 89 13.99 -22.86 -3.51
N LEU A 90 12.93 -22.09 -3.78
CA LEU A 90 12.66 -20.85 -3.07
C LEU A 90 12.22 -21.16 -1.63
N PRO A 91 12.71 -20.44 -0.61
CA PRO A 91 12.20 -20.59 0.75
C PRO A 91 10.70 -20.32 0.82
N LEU A 92 10.04 -20.97 1.77
CA LEU A 92 8.63 -20.73 2.07
C LEU A 92 8.45 -19.31 2.64
N ILE A 93 7.32 -18.70 2.29
CA ILE A 93 6.90 -17.44 2.89
C ILE A 93 6.12 -17.80 4.17
N CYS A 94 6.56 -17.27 5.31
CA CYS A 94 5.85 -17.36 6.57
C CYS A 94 5.08 -16.05 6.81
N GLU A 95 3.79 -16.15 7.10
CA GLU A 95 2.94 -15.03 7.45
C GLU A 95 2.57 -15.14 8.93
N GLU A 96 2.87 -14.10 9.70
CA GLU A 96 2.54 -14.02 11.13
C GLU A 96 1.69 -12.76 11.37
N GLU A 97 0.51 -12.94 11.95
CA GLU A 97 -0.39 -11.84 12.32
C GLU A 97 -0.19 -11.44 13.78
N VAL A 98 0.35 -10.24 14.00
CA VAL A 98 0.55 -9.70 15.34
C VAL A 98 -0.64 -8.83 15.75
N CYS A 99 -1.58 -9.46 16.46
CA CYS A 99 -2.78 -8.78 16.98
C CYS A 99 -2.55 -8.27 18.41
N ARG A 100 -2.88 -6.99 18.65
CA ARG A 100 -2.90 -6.38 20.00
C ARG A 100 -4.20 -5.59 20.19
N PRO A 101 -4.76 -5.56 21.41
CA PRO A 101 -5.90 -4.70 21.71
C PRO A 101 -5.48 -3.22 21.68
N LEU A 102 -6.41 -2.35 21.28
CA LEU A 102 -6.21 -0.91 21.38
C LEU A 102 -6.01 -0.51 22.85
N PRO A 103 -5.04 0.37 23.17
CA PRO A 103 -4.90 0.96 24.49
C PRO A 103 -6.22 1.60 24.96
N PRO A 104 -6.59 1.54 26.24
CA PRO A 104 -7.88 2.02 26.73
C PRO A 104 -8.20 3.47 26.34
N THR A 105 -7.20 4.35 26.37
CA THR A 105 -7.33 5.76 25.98
C THR A 105 -7.70 5.92 24.51
N ILE A 106 -7.00 5.21 23.61
CA ILE A 106 -7.27 5.21 22.17
C ILE A 106 -8.60 4.53 21.87
N ARG A 107 -8.93 3.46 22.61
CA ARG A 107 -10.18 2.71 22.45
C ARG A 107 -11.40 3.59 22.71
N LEU A 108 -11.38 4.39 23.78
CA LEU A 108 -12.47 5.34 24.07
C LEU A 108 -12.67 6.35 22.95
N TYR A 109 -11.58 6.86 22.36
CA TYR A 109 -11.67 7.79 21.24
C TYR A 109 -12.17 7.10 19.96
N TYR A 110 -11.72 5.87 19.70
CA TYR A 110 -12.21 5.05 18.60
C TYR A 110 -13.72 4.80 18.71
N ASP A 111 -14.18 4.35 19.87
CA ASP A 111 -15.59 4.02 20.11
C ASP A 111 -16.46 5.28 19.99
N ARG A 112 -15.96 6.46 20.42
CA ARG A 112 -16.64 7.74 20.22
C ARG A 112 -16.83 8.07 18.73
N ILE A 113 -15.74 8.10 17.96
CA ILE A 113 -15.80 8.38 16.50
C ILE A 113 -16.72 7.38 15.80
N PHE A 114 -16.64 6.11 16.20
CA PHE A 114 -17.48 5.06 15.64
C PHE A 114 -18.96 5.33 15.95
N MET A 115 -19.33 5.60 17.19
CA MET A 115 -20.72 5.88 17.54
C MET A 115 -21.25 7.16 16.89
N GLU A 116 -20.45 8.23 16.84
CA GLU A 116 -20.84 9.51 16.22
C GLU A 116 -21.10 9.37 14.72
N ASN A 117 -20.27 8.62 14.00
CA ASN A 117 -20.34 8.54 12.54
C ASN A 117 -21.16 7.35 12.01
N PHE A 118 -21.36 6.31 12.82
CA PHE A 118 -21.99 5.06 12.37
C PHE A 118 -23.30 4.72 13.09
N SER A 119 -23.69 5.44 14.14
CA SER A 119 -24.95 5.18 14.87
C SER A 119 -26.17 5.21 13.96
N GLU A 120 -26.27 6.20 13.07
CA GLU A 120 -27.39 6.30 12.13
C GLU A 120 -27.52 5.03 11.27
N TYR A 121 -26.40 4.46 10.82
CA TYR A 121 -26.40 3.22 10.02
C TYR A 121 -26.70 1.95 10.81
N LEU A 122 -26.41 1.93 12.11
CA LEU A 122 -26.69 0.77 12.97
C LEU A 122 -28.16 0.68 13.35
N TYR A 123 -28.89 1.80 13.31
CA TYR A 123 -30.26 1.91 13.83
C TYR A 123 -31.32 2.28 12.78
N THR A 124 -30.94 2.64 11.55
CA THR A 124 -31.92 2.80 10.46
C THR A 124 -32.13 1.48 9.73
N ASP A 125 -33.30 0.88 9.92
CA ASP A 125 -33.80 -0.21 9.07
C ASP A 125 -33.91 0.25 7.60
N GLU A 126 -33.63 -0.71 6.72
CA GLU A 126 -33.64 -0.61 5.25
C GLU A 126 -34.84 0.19 4.69
N ALA A 127 -34.68 1.47 4.31
CA ALA A 127 -35.49 2.12 3.26
C ALA A 127 -35.25 3.63 3.11
N LYS A 128 -34.12 4.10 2.53
CA LYS A 128 -34.08 5.32 1.68
C LYS A 128 -32.96 5.18 0.64
N GLU A 129 -33.29 4.76 -0.58
CA GLU A 129 -32.30 4.43 -1.61
C GLU A 129 -31.66 5.63 -2.32
N GLU A 130 -32.23 6.83 -2.23
CA GLU A 130 -31.86 7.94 -3.13
C GLU A 130 -30.78 8.90 -2.61
N LYS A 131 -30.40 8.87 -1.32
CA LYS A 131 -29.31 9.73 -0.77
C LYS A 131 -27.92 9.07 -0.70
N LYS A 132 -27.78 7.85 -1.23
CA LYS A 132 -26.64 6.95 -0.98
C LYS A 132 -25.25 7.46 -1.40
N LYS A 133 -25.07 8.44 -2.30
CA LYS A 133 -23.73 8.76 -2.85
C LYS A 133 -22.92 9.76 -2.02
N SER A 134 -23.58 10.74 -1.40
CA SER A 134 -22.92 11.71 -0.49
C SER A 134 -22.66 11.08 0.87
N GLU A 135 -23.64 10.33 1.38
CA GLU A 135 -23.57 9.59 2.66
C GLU A 135 -22.48 8.50 2.63
N ARG A 136 -22.37 7.72 1.54
CA ARG A 136 -21.27 6.75 1.36
C ARG A 136 -19.88 7.40 1.32
N ARG A 137 -19.76 8.63 0.81
CA ARG A 137 -18.48 9.36 0.83
C ARG A 137 -18.07 9.71 2.26
N ASN A 138 -19.03 10.14 3.08
CA ASN A 138 -18.77 10.43 4.50
C ASN A 138 -18.37 9.15 5.26
N LEU A 139 -19.04 8.02 5.00
CA LEU A 139 -18.68 6.74 5.61
C LEU A 139 -17.23 6.32 5.35
N LEU A 140 -16.79 6.41 4.09
CA LEU A 140 -15.42 6.04 3.73
C LEU A 140 -14.38 6.97 4.38
N VAL A 141 -14.70 8.25 4.55
CA VAL A 141 -13.85 9.20 5.29
C VAL A 141 -13.76 8.80 6.76
N SER A 142 -14.87 8.46 7.41
CA SER A 142 -14.88 7.99 8.80
C SER A 142 -14.13 6.66 8.96
N ILE A 143 -14.29 5.71 8.03
CA ILE A 143 -13.50 4.47 8.01
C ILE A 143 -12.01 4.79 7.89
N GLN A 144 -11.61 5.72 7.02
CA GLN A 144 -10.21 6.13 6.90
C GLN A 144 -9.68 6.80 8.18
N GLN A 145 -10.51 7.59 8.86
CA GLN A 145 -10.15 8.20 10.14
C GLN A 145 -9.93 7.13 11.22
N LEU A 146 -10.83 6.14 11.34
CA LEU A 146 -10.67 5.01 12.26
C LEU A 146 -9.40 4.20 11.95
N ARG A 147 -9.12 3.94 10.66
CA ARG A 147 -7.90 3.24 10.23
C ARG A 147 -6.62 4.02 10.59
N ARG A 148 -6.63 5.34 10.43
CA ARG A 148 -5.51 6.22 10.84
C ARG A 148 -5.31 6.19 12.36
N LEU A 149 -6.40 6.25 13.12
CA LEU A 149 -6.36 6.16 14.59
C LEU A 149 -5.73 4.84 15.07
N CYS A 150 -6.05 3.72 14.42
CA CYS A 150 -5.45 2.42 14.73
C CYS A 150 -3.93 2.40 14.54
N ASN A 151 -3.38 3.27 13.68
CA ASN A 151 -1.94 3.42 13.51
C ASN A 151 -1.34 4.39 14.52
N HIS A 152 -1.91 5.59 14.62
CA HIS A 152 -1.45 6.61 15.55
C HIS A 152 -2.51 7.70 15.75
N PRO A 153 -2.77 8.18 16.99
CA PRO A 153 -3.73 9.26 17.28
C PRO A 153 -3.55 10.53 16.44
N ILE A 154 -2.33 11.04 16.35
CA ILE A 154 -1.96 12.23 15.54
C ILE A 154 -2.45 12.14 14.08
N LEU A 155 -2.49 10.96 13.47
CA LEU A 155 -2.93 10.79 12.08
C LEU A 155 -4.44 10.97 11.91
N ALA A 156 -5.22 10.78 12.97
CA ALA A 156 -6.66 10.95 12.96
C ALA A 156 -7.07 12.44 13.01
N GLU A 157 -6.22 13.31 13.57
CA GLU A 157 -6.49 14.75 13.70
C GLU A 157 -6.23 15.53 12.41
N THR A 158 -5.40 15.01 11.50
CA THR A 158 -4.93 15.71 10.28
C THR A 158 -5.98 15.83 9.17
N THR A 159 -7.25 15.50 9.40
CA THR A 159 -8.31 15.58 8.37
C THR A 159 -8.81 17.00 8.12
N SER A 160 -8.43 17.99 8.93
CA SER A 160 -8.91 19.37 8.84
C SER A 160 -8.06 20.32 7.97
N SER A 161 -6.83 19.96 7.56
CA SER A 161 -6.02 20.78 6.63
C SER A 161 -5.26 19.90 5.62
N ARG A 162 -5.58 20.09 4.33
CA ARG A 162 -4.95 19.42 3.18
C ARG A 162 -3.60 20.06 2.84
N GLU A 163 -2.60 19.90 3.70
CA GLU A 163 -1.21 20.23 3.33
C GLU A 163 -0.42 18.94 3.14
N GLU A 164 -0.27 18.55 1.88
CA GLU A 164 0.65 17.49 1.48
C GLU A 164 2.08 18.01 1.59
N VAL A 165 2.89 17.37 2.42
CA VAL A 165 4.29 17.73 2.67
C VAL A 165 5.17 17.30 1.48
N ASP A 166 6.06 18.18 1.04
CA ASP A 166 7.04 17.97 -0.02
C ASP A 166 8.29 17.25 0.55
N TYR A 167 8.66 16.12 -0.06
CA TYR A 167 9.71 15.20 0.41
C TYR A 167 11.01 15.28 -0.44
N SER A 168 11.24 16.39 -1.13
CA SER A 168 12.34 16.54 -2.09
C SER A 168 13.76 16.64 -1.47
N ASN A 169 13.90 16.87 -0.16
CA ASN A 169 15.19 17.21 0.47
C ASN A 169 15.72 16.20 1.51
N PHE A 170 15.70 14.89 1.22
CA PHE A 170 16.31 13.86 2.10
C PHE A 170 17.63 13.27 1.56
N SER A 171 18.34 13.95 0.65
CA SER A 171 19.65 13.48 0.18
C SER A 171 20.75 14.42 0.64
N GLU A 172 21.70 13.87 1.40
CA GLU A 172 22.84 14.49 2.10
C GLU A 172 22.48 14.75 3.57
N VAL A 173 23.04 14.06 4.56
CA VAL A 173 24.42 14.28 5.03
C VAL A 173 24.95 13.05 5.79
N GLN A 174 26.17 12.65 5.47
CA GLN A 174 27.10 11.99 6.39
C GLN A 174 28.33 12.89 6.51
N SER A 175 28.53 13.52 7.66
CA SER A 175 29.84 13.77 8.28
C SER A 175 29.70 14.60 9.54
N MET A 176 30.47 14.21 10.55
CA MET A 176 30.53 14.73 11.91
C MET A 176 30.88 16.23 12.01
N SER A 177 30.59 16.76 13.20
CA SER A 177 31.10 17.99 13.85
C SER A 177 30.36 19.30 13.61
N SER A 178 29.84 19.80 14.75
CA SER A 178 29.67 21.22 15.14
C SER A 178 28.74 22.11 14.31
N GLN A 179 27.76 22.66 15.04
CA GLN A 179 26.77 23.69 14.64
C GLN A 179 25.56 23.10 13.88
N CYS A 180 24.64 22.51 14.65
CA CYS A 180 23.40 21.96 14.16
C CYS A 180 22.39 23.07 13.83
N GLU A 181 22.41 23.57 12.59
CA GLU A 181 21.26 24.21 11.96
C GLU A 181 20.62 23.23 10.96
N ASN A 182 20.06 22.14 11.49
CA ASN A 182 19.16 21.25 10.75
C ASN A 182 17.83 21.24 11.49
N GLU A 183 17.05 22.29 11.23
CA GLU A 183 15.77 22.55 11.86
C GLU A 183 14.66 21.71 11.19
N PRO A 184 13.95 20.83 11.93
CA PRO A 184 12.87 19.99 11.40
C PRO A 184 11.76 20.78 10.69
N ASN A 185 11.03 20.12 9.76
CA ASN A 185 9.76 20.59 9.21
C ASN A 185 8.86 21.13 10.33
N TYR A 186 8.30 22.34 10.17
CA TYR A 186 7.67 23.13 11.24
C TYR A 186 6.58 22.38 12.05
N LEU A 187 5.90 21.40 11.43
CA LEU A 187 4.90 20.55 12.09
C LEU A 187 5.50 19.32 12.81
N ILE A 188 6.56 18.73 12.27
CA ILE A 188 7.28 17.59 12.89
C ILE A 188 8.14 18.07 14.06
N LYS A 189 8.55 19.33 14.05
CA LYS A 189 9.31 19.99 15.12
C LYS A 189 8.60 20.03 16.48
N LYS A 190 7.28 19.78 16.50
CA LYS A 190 6.47 19.74 17.73
C LYS A 190 6.19 18.33 18.26
N ILE A 191 6.46 17.28 17.48
CA ILE A 191 6.13 15.92 17.87
C ILE A 191 7.32 15.33 18.62
N THR A 192 7.15 15.07 19.91
CA THR A 192 8.19 14.43 20.71
C THR A 192 8.23 12.93 20.46
N THR A 193 9.39 12.31 20.63
CA THR A 193 9.52 10.84 20.58
C THR A 193 8.54 10.14 21.52
N SER A 194 8.25 10.75 22.67
CA SER A 194 7.26 10.23 23.63
C SER A 194 5.86 10.13 23.03
N GLN A 195 5.46 11.10 22.20
CA GLN A 195 4.17 11.09 21.50
C GLN A 195 4.13 10.02 20.41
N CYS A 196 5.22 9.82 19.66
CA CYS A 196 5.31 8.74 18.67
C CYS A 196 5.15 7.35 19.31
N LEU A 197 5.66 7.17 20.52
CA LEU A 197 5.56 5.94 21.30
C LEU A 197 4.17 5.70 21.91
N GLU A 198 3.22 6.63 21.76
CA GLU A 198 1.82 6.37 22.13
C GLU A 198 1.16 5.37 21.16
N SER A 199 1.70 5.22 19.95
CA SER A 199 1.26 4.18 19.03
C SER A 199 1.72 2.80 19.51
N TRP A 200 0.75 1.95 19.83
CA TRP A 200 0.99 0.54 20.12
C TRP A 200 1.65 -0.20 18.96
N LYS A 201 1.34 0.18 17.70
CA LYS A 201 1.95 -0.43 16.51
C LYS A 201 3.42 -0.07 16.40
N ILE A 202 3.79 1.18 16.66
CA ILE A 202 5.20 1.60 16.67
C ILE A 202 5.94 0.90 17.81
N LEU A 203 5.34 0.83 19.02
CA LEU A 203 5.93 0.11 20.14
C LEU A 203 6.23 -1.36 19.82
N GLU A 204 5.24 -2.07 19.28
CA GLU A 204 5.39 -3.49 18.92
C GLU A 204 6.41 -3.67 17.79
N LEU A 205 6.35 -2.83 16.76
CA LEU A 205 7.32 -2.80 15.67
C LEU A 205 8.75 -2.65 16.22
N MET A 206 8.99 -1.73 17.16
CA MET A 206 10.32 -1.54 17.74
C MET A 206 10.81 -2.78 18.51
N ASN A 207 9.92 -3.51 19.19
CA ASN A 207 10.27 -4.76 19.86
C ASN A 207 10.66 -5.85 18.86
N LEU A 208 9.90 -5.99 17.77
CA LEU A 208 10.17 -6.96 16.70
C LEU A 208 11.44 -6.60 15.94
N LEU A 209 11.65 -5.33 15.59
CA LEU A 209 12.88 -4.86 14.94
C LEU A 209 14.11 -5.18 15.77
N LYS A 210 14.04 -5.00 17.10
CA LYS A 210 15.14 -5.34 17.99
C LYS A 210 15.51 -6.82 17.89
N LYS A 211 14.51 -7.70 18.07
CA LYS A 211 14.68 -9.15 18.11
C LYS A 211 15.09 -9.74 16.76
N GLU A 212 14.48 -9.28 15.67
CA GLU A 212 14.53 -9.99 14.37
C GLU A 212 15.46 -9.33 13.35
N VAL A 213 15.76 -8.04 13.51
CA VAL A 213 16.54 -7.27 12.52
C VAL A 213 17.84 -6.75 13.11
N ILE A 214 17.78 -6.13 14.29
CA ILE A 214 18.95 -5.47 14.89
C ILE A 214 19.93 -6.51 15.44
N GLU A 215 19.43 -7.44 16.26
CA GLU A 215 20.22 -8.51 16.89
C GLU A 215 20.71 -9.57 15.88
N VAL A 216 20.10 -9.64 14.69
CA VAL A 216 20.48 -10.57 13.61
C VAL A 216 21.39 -9.86 12.60
N PRO A 217 22.67 -10.26 12.44
CA PRO A 217 23.65 -9.48 11.65
C PRO A 217 23.25 -9.22 10.19
N GLU A 218 22.74 -10.23 9.48
CA GLU A 218 22.43 -10.15 8.05
C GLU A 218 20.96 -9.81 7.76
N ALA A 219 20.14 -9.65 8.79
CA ALA A 219 18.73 -9.36 8.62
C ALA A 219 18.51 -7.91 8.18
N LYS A 220 17.77 -7.75 7.09
CA LYS A 220 17.23 -6.48 6.62
C LYS A 220 15.71 -6.61 6.47
N CYS A 221 15.00 -5.53 6.75
CA CYS A 221 13.55 -5.51 6.66
C CYS A 221 13.01 -4.37 5.81
N VAL A 222 11.83 -4.59 5.23
CA VAL A 222 11.02 -3.53 4.62
C VAL A 222 9.78 -3.30 5.46
N ILE A 223 9.47 -2.05 5.77
CA ILE A 223 8.29 -1.63 6.51
C ILE A 223 7.37 -0.91 5.54
N TYR A 224 6.24 -1.53 5.24
CA TYR A 224 5.22 -0.97 4.37
C TYR A 224 4.10 -0.30 5.16
N SER A 225 3.67 0.87 4.70
CA SER A 225 2.47 1.54 5.18
C SER A 225 1.69 2.16 4.03
N GLN A 226 0.36 2.22 4.17
CA GLN A 226 -0.47 3.01 3.26
C GLN A 226 -0.30 4.53 3.49
N TRP A 227 0.05 4.95 4.70
CA TRP A 227 0.16 6.36 5.08
C TRP A 227 1.63 6.76 5.23
N THR A 228 2.08 7.70 4.40
CA THR A 228 3.46 8.24 4.44
C THR A 228 3.76 8.93 5.76
N GLN A 229 2.80 9.68 6.29
CA GLN A 229 2.90 10.31 7.63
C GLN A 229 3.16 9.29 8.73
N PHE A 230 2.67 8.05 8.60
CA PHE A 230 2.98 7.01 9.58
C PHE A 230 4.43 6.51 9.44
N LEU A 231 4.95 6.42 8.22
CA LEU A 231 6.37 6.14 7.98
C LEU A 231 7.24 7.24 8.57
N ASP A 232 6.84 8.51 8.47
CA ASP A 232 7.58 9.62 9.05
C ASP A 232 7.65 9.52 10.58
N LEU A 233 6.54 9.15 11.23
CA LEU A 233 6.51 8.90 12.69
C LEU A 233 7.43 7.74 13.09
N ILE A 234 7.44 6.65 12.31
CA ILE A 234 8.38 5.54 12.50
C ILE A 234 9.82 6.02 12.33
N GLY A 235 10.10 6.80 11.27
CA GLY A 235 11.40 7.38 10.98
C GLY A 235 11.96 8.20 12.15
N ILE A 236 11.14 9.06 12.77
CA ILE A 236 11.52 9.84 13.97
C ILE A 236 11.99 8.92 15.10
N VAL A 237 11.25 7.84 15.36
CA VAL A 237 11.59 6.87 16.42
C VAL A 237 12.88 6.11 16.09
N LEU A 238 13.08 5.76 14.82
CA LEU A 238 14.31 5.11 14.36
C LEU A 238 15.53 6.03 14.53
N VAL A 239 15.45 7.30 14.11
CA VAL A 239 16.53 8.29 14.31
C VAL A 239 16.86 8.44 15.79
N HIS A 240 15.84 8.60 16.64
CA HIS A 240 16.05 8.75 18.09
C HIS A 240 16.68 7.51 18.73
N LYS A 241 16.48 6.32 18.15
CA LYS A 241 17.12 5.08 18.59
C LYS A 241 18.49 4.85 17.94
N GLY A 242 18.98 5.77 17.12
CA GLY A 242 20.26 5.67 16.42
C GLY A 242 20.26 4.63 15.30
N LEU A 243 19.09 4.30 14.75
CA LEU A 243 18.94 3.29 13.71
C LEU A 243 18.91 3.94 12.33
N SER A 244 19.81 3.49 11.46
CA SER A 244 19.87 3.97 10.07
C SER A 244 18.78 3.30 9.22
N PHE A 245 18.10 4.10 8.39
CA PHE A 245 17.10 3.61 7.46
C PHE A 245 17.14 4.38 6.14
N SER A 246 16.58 3.78 5.10
CA SER A 246 16.27 4.43 3.82
C SER A 246 14.76 4.55 3.67
N GLN A 247 14.27 5.54 2.91
CA GLN A 247 12.84 5.72 2.67
C GLN A 247 12.53 5.89 1.19
N ILE A 248 11.45 5.25 0.74
CA ILE A 248 10.94 5.31 -0.64
C ILE A 248 9.45 5.64 -0.59
N ASP A 249 9.07 6.72 -1.27
CA ASP A 249 7.67 7.09 -1.44
C ASP A 249 7.27 7.19 -2.91
N GLY A 250 5.97 7.05 -3.21
CA GLY A 250 5.41 7.13 -4.55
C GLY A 250 5.57 8.50 -5.22
N LYS A 251 5.85 9.56 -4.43
CA LYS A 251 6.14 10.91 -4.94
C LYS A 251 7.62 11.14 -5.29
N THR A 252 8.52 10.28 -4.79
CA THR A 252 9.96 10.45 -5.05
C THR A 252 10.32 10.07 -6.48
N SER A 253 11.20 10.86 -7.11
CA SER A 253 11.70 10.58 -8.46
C SER A 253 12.37 9.22 -8.54
N SER A 254 12.22 8.52 -9.68
CA SER A 254 12.83 7.20 -9.93
C SER A 254 14.33 7.17 -9.63
N LYS A 255 15.06 8.28 -9.88
CA LYS A 255 16.49 8.40 -9.52
C LYS A 255 16.73 8.34 -8.00
N ASN A 256 15.90 9.02 -7.22
CA ASN A 256 16.01 9.02 -5.76
C ASN A 256 15.58 7.67 -5.16
N GLN A 257 14.55 7.03 -5.74
CA GLN A 257 14.16 5.67 -5.36
C GLN A 257 15.32 4.68 -5.59
N GLN A 258 16.00 4.76 -6.73
CA GLN A 258 17.18 3.94 -7.02
C GLN A 258 18.34 4.21 -6.05
N LYS A 259 18.59 5.48 -5.70
CA LYS A 259 19.60 5.83 -4.69
C LYS A 259 19.27 5.21 -3.33
N ALA A 260 18.04 5.37 -2.84
CA ALA A 260 17.59 4.79 -1.57
C ALA A 260 17.68 3.25 -1.57
N LEU A 261 17.31 2.60 -2.68
CA LEU A 261 17.50 1.15 -2.83
C LEU A 261 18.97 0.75 -2.82
N SER A 262 19.82 1.48 -3.55
CA SER A 262 21.25 1.20 -3.59
C SER A 262 21.89 1.35 -2.21
N GLN A 263 21.49 2.37 -1.44
CA GLN A 263 21.91 2.58 -0.06
C GLN A 263 21.48 1.41 0.83
N PHE A 264 20.20 1.04 0.77
CA PHE A 264 19.65 -0.10 1.50
C PHE A 264 20.32 -1.44 1.14
N SER A 265 20.70 -1.67 -0.11
CA SER A 265 21.38 -2.91 -0.52
C SER A 265 22.86 -2.93 -0.13
N SER A 266 23.59 -1.84 -0.38
CA SER A 266 25.06 -1.76 -0.25
C SER A 266 25.56 -1.53 1.17
N GLN A 267 24.85 -0.73 1.98
CA GLN A 267 25.30 -0.40 3.33
C GLN A 267 24.87 -1.49 4.30
N SER A 268 25.81 -1.99 5.12
CA SER A 268 25.54 -2.94 6.20
C SER A 268 24.70 -2.32 7.31
N ASP A 269 24.94 -1.04 7.60
CA ASP A 269 24.34 -0.34 8.73
C ASP A 269 22.88 0.06 8.46
N CYS A 270 22.51 0.20 7.17
CA CYS A 270 21.15 0.48 6.75
C CYS A 270 20.33 -0.82 6.65
N LYS A 271 19.81 -1.29 7.78
CA LYS A 271 19.01 -2.52 7.87
C LYS A 271 17.52 -2.34 7.60
N ILE A 272 17.02 -1.10 7.60
CA ILE A 272 15.58 -0.80 7.54
C ILE A 272 15.27 0.01 6.29
N LEU A 273 14.25 -0.42 5.54
CA LEU A 273 13.67 0.33 4.43
C LEU A 273 12.21 0.69 4.74
N LEU A 274 11.90 1.97 4.80
CA LEU A 274 10.53 2.48 4.89
C LEU A 274 9.96 2.67 3.48
N ALA A 275 8.82 2.06 3.17
CA ALA A 275 8.24 2.16 1.84
C ALA A 275 6.73 2.37 1.87
N SER A 276 6.21 3.25 1.02
CA SER A 276 4.76 3.32 0.84
C SER A 276 4.26 2.16 -0.04
N LEU A 277 3.03 1.69 0.19
CA LEU A 277 2.43 0.63 -0.65
C LEU A 277 2.35 1.01 -2.13
N ILE A 278 2.27 2.31 -2.43
CA ILE A 278 2.30 2.82 -3.80
C ILE A 278 3.68 2.61 -4.43
N ALA A 279 4.75 2.88 -3.67
CA ALA A 279 6.12 2.62 -4.12
C ALA A 279 6.41 1.13 -4.31
N ALA A 280 5.73 0.24 -3.58
CA ALA A 280 5.84 -1.21 -3.78
C ALA A 280 5.29 -1.67 -5.15
N GLY A 281 4.30 -0.94 -5.68
CA GLY A 281 3.59 -1.29 -6.92
C GLY A 281 4.35 -0.98 -8.21
N THR A 282 5.53 -0.36 -8.14
CA THR A 282 6.31 0.07 -9.32
C THR A 282 7.30 -0.99 -9.84
N GLY A 283 7.37 -2.17 -9.20
CA GLY A 283 8.24 -3.26 -9.64
C GLY A 283 9.70 -3.13 -9.19
N LEU A 284 9.93 -2.48 -8.05
CA LEU A 284 11.26 -2.37 -7.45
C LEU A 284 11.77 -3.75 -7.00
N ASN A 285 13.04 -4.03 -7.25
CA ASN A 285 13.67 -5.28 -6.87
C ASN A 285 14.38 -5.13 -5.51
N ILE A 286 13.82 -5.73 -4.46
CA ILE A 286 14.31 -5.63 -3.08
C ILE A 286 14.70 -7.03 -2.59
N THR A 287 15.75 -7.61 -3.18
CA THR A 287 16.20 -8.98 -2.88
C THR A 287 16.97 -9.13 -1.59
N CYS A 288 17.52 -8.02 -1.06
CA CYS A 288 18.34 -8.05 0.15
C CYS A 288 17.54 -8.06 1.45
N ALA A 289 16.21 -7.90 1.40
CA ALA A 289 15.35 -7.95 2.58
C ALA A 289 14.82 -9.37 2.81
N GLN A 290 14.86 -9.82 4.06
CA GLN A 290 14.34 -11.12 4.47
C GLN A 290 13.01 -11.00 5.22
N ILE A 291 12.76 -9.84 5.84
CA ILE A 291 11.58 -9.62 6.69
C ILE A 291 10.74 -8.47 6.12
N VAL A 292 9.42 -8.64 6.15
CA VAL A 292 8.47 -7.60 5.69
C VAL A 292 7.46 -7.32 6.80
N PHE A 293 7.40 -6.07 7.23
CA PHE A 293 6.36 -5.57 8.12
C PHE A 293 5.30 -4.83 7.31
N ILE A 294 4.03 -5.17 7.51
CA ILE A 294 2.89 -4.48 6.91
C ILE A 294 2.10 -3.80 8.03
N MET A 295 2.03 -2.47 7.97
CA MET A 295 1.47 -1.62 9.02
C MET A 295 -0.01 -1.27 8.83
#